data_AF-A0A3C1KAT1-F1
#
_entry.id   AF-A0A3C1KAT1-F1
#
_cell.length_a   1.000
_cell.length_b   1.000
_cell.length_c   1.000
_cell.angle_alpha   90.00
_cell.angle_beta   90.00
_cell.angle_gamma   90.00
#
_symmetry.space_group_name_H-M   'P 1'
#
loop_
_entity.id
_entity.type
_entity.pdbx_description
1 polymer ?
#
loop_
_entity_poly.entity_id
_entity_poly.type
_entity_poly.pdbx_seq_one_letter_code
_entity_poly.pdbx_strand_id
1 'polypeptide(L)'
;VLVTGPTGSGKSTTLYTALSEIASPEVNVVTIEDPVEYRLPGISQMQVNPRAGLGFSTALRSILRADPDVLLVGEIRDRETAITSIEAALTGHLVLSTMHTNDAPSALTRLVEIGAEPYLVGTALTAVVAQRLARRLCVECRER
;
A
#
# COMPACT_ATOMS: atom_id res chain seq x y z
N VAL A 1 2.45 -5.90 3.86
CA VAL A 1 1.08 -6.35 3.52
C VAL A 1 0.64 -5.70 2.22
N LEU A 2 0.06 -6.46 1.29
CA LEU A 2 -0.43 -5.95 0.01
C LEU A 2 -1.94 -6.07 -0.12
N VAL A 3 -2.61 -5.04 -0.61
CA VAL A 3 -4.01 -5.10 -1.03
C VAL A 3 -4.07 -5.02 -2.54
N THR A 4 -4.68 -6.01 -3.19
CA THR A 4 -4.71 -6.13 -4.64
C THR A 4 -6.12 -6.17 -5.21
N GLY A 5 -6.26 -5.73 -6.46
CA GLY A 5 -7.50 -5.69 -7.20
C GLY A 5 -7.54 -4.56 -8.24
N PRO A 6 -8.56 -4.54 -9.11
CA PRO A 6 -8.71 -3.54 -10.16
C PRO A 6 -9.01 -2.16 -9.56
N THR A 7 -9.05 -1.16 -10.43
CA THR A 7 -9.58 0.16 -10.08
C THR A 7 -11.02 0.03 -9.59
N GLY A 8 -11.38 0.79 -8.56
CA GLY A 8 -12.72 0.74 -7.96
C GLY A 8 -13.01 -0.50 -7.10
N SER A 9 -11.99 -1.30 -6.74
CA SER A 9 -12.19 -2.42 -5.82
C SER A 9 -12.16 -2.04 -4.33
N GLY A 10 -11.95 -0.76 -4.00
CA GLY A 10 -11.94 -0.25 -2.62
C GLY A 10 -10.62 -0.46 -1.87
N LYS A 11 -9.49 -0.67 -2.57
CA LYS A 11 -8.18 -0.91 -1.95
C LYS A 11 -7.76 0.22 -1.01
N SER A 12 -7.81 1.46 -1.51
CA SER A 12 -7.43 2.65 -0.74
C SER A 12 -8.30 2.82 0.50
N THR A 13 -9.62 2.61 0.36
CA THR A 13 -10.55 2.63 1.50
C THR A 13 -10.13 1.63 2.58
N THR A 14 -9.85 0.38 2.21
CA THR A 14 -9.40 -0.65 3.16
C THR A 14 -8.10 -0.25 3.86
N LEU A 15 -7.13 0.27 3.11
CA LEU A 15 -5.85 0.69 3.68
C LEU A 15 -5.98 1.90 4.60
N TYR A 16 -6.78 2.90 4.22
CA TYR A 16 -7.03 4.07 5.05
C TYR A 16 -7.76 3.71 6.36
N THR A 17 -8.72 2.78 6.30
CA THR A 17 -9.37 2.25 7.50
C THR A 17 -8.35 1.55 8.39
N ALA A 18 -7.49 0.68 7.83
CA ALA A 18 -6.45 0.01 8.60
C ALA A 18 -5.46 0.99 9.23
N LEU A 19 -5.04 2.02 8.51
CA LEU A 19 -4.17 3.07 9.05
C LEU A 19 -4.83 3.84 10.19
N SER A 20 -6.12 4.17 10.06
CA SER A 20 -6.86 4.90 11.10
C SER A 20 -7.00 4.09 12.40
N GLU A 21 -7.07 2.77 12.30
CA GLU A 21 -7.08 1.86 13.47
C GLU A 21 -5.70 1.75 14.13
N ILE A 22 -4.60 1.88 13.38
CA ILE A 22 -3.23 1.77 13.88
C ILE A 22 -2.70 3.12 14.40
N ALA A 23 -3.15 4.23 13.81
CA ALA A 23 -2.65 5.55 14.11
C ALA A 23 -2.92 5.94 15.56
N SER A 24 -1.85 6.28 16.26
CA SER A 24 -1.86 6.76 17.64
C SER A 24 -0.70 7.76 17.81
N PRO A 25 -0.73 8.61 18.84
CA PRO A 25 0.37 9.56 19.11
C PRO A 25 1.75 8.90 19.25
N GLU A 26 1.78 7.61 19.62
CA GLU A 26 2.99 6.82 19.82
C GLU A 26 3.49 6.11 18.55
N VAL A 27 2.70 6.12 17.46
CA VAL A 27 3.03 5.41 16.21
C VAL A 27 3.16 6.42 15.08
N ASN A 28 4.37 6.56 14.55
CA ASN A 28 4.67 7.44 13.43
C ASN A 28 4.23 6.81 12.10
N VAL A 29 3.07 7.24 11.60
CA VAL A 29 2.51 6.77 10.33
C VAL A 29 2.79 7.77 9.22
N VAL A 30 3.42 7.30 8.13
CA VAL A 30 3.73 8.12 6.95
C VAL A 30 3.23 7.45 5.68
N THR A 31 2.63 8.23 4.76
CA THR A 31 2.13 7.73 3.47
C THR A 31 2.77 8.45 2.29
N ILE A 32 2.84 7.77 1.14
CA ILE A 32 3.28 8.30 -0.16
C ILE A 32 2.22 7.94 -1.17
N GLU A 33 1.61 8.93 -1.82
CA GLU A 33 0.38 8.74 -2.59
C GLU A 33 0.35 9.57 -3.89
N ASP A 34 -0.39 9.12 -4.89
CA ASP A 34 -0.53 9.80 -6.19
C ASP A 34 -1.96 9.70 -6.74
N PRO A 35 -2.88 10.64 -6.40
CA PRO A 35 -2.77 11.68 -5.36
C PRO A 35 -3.19 11.16 -3.97
N VAL A 36 -3.11 12.03 -2.95
CA VAL A 36 -3.77 11.78 -1.65
C VAL A 36 -5.28 11.88 -1.85
N GLU A 37 -6.05 10.83 -1.51
CA GLU A 37 -7.50 10.79 -1.73
C GLU A 37 -8.25 11.73 -0.78
N TYR A 38 -7.89 11.70 0.51
CA TYR A 38 -8.38 12.61 1.55
C TYR A 38 -7.41 12.63 2.73
N ARG A 39 -7.54 13.65 3.58
CA ARG A 39 -6.64 13.82 4.74
C ARG A 39 -7.08 12.96 5.91
N LEU A 40 -6.15 12.19 6.45
CA LEU A 40 -6.28 11.43 7.68
C LEU A 40 -5.63 12.20 8.86
N PRO A 41 -6.38 12.54 9.91
CA PRO A 41 -5.80 13.17 11.10
C PRO A 41 -4.71 12.29 11.75
N GLY A 42 -3.62 12.92 12.20
CA GLY A 42 -2.53 12.21 12.86
C GLY A 42 -1.59 11.41 11.95
N ILE A 43 -1.80 11.45 10.63
CA ILE A 43 -0.98 10.74 9.65
C ILE A 43 -0.26 11.74 8.74
N SER A 44 1.04 11.54 8.55
CA SER A 44 1.84 12.36 7.64
C SER A 44 1.69 11.86 6.20
N GLN A 45 0.89 12.55 5.39
CA GLN A 45 0.62 12.14 4.01
C GLN A 45 1.42 12.96 3.01
N MET A 46 2.27 12.29 2.22
CA MET A 46 3.07 12.89 1.17
C MET A 46 2.46 12.58 -0.19
N GLN A 47 2.17 13.62 -0.97
CA GLN A 47 1.77 13.45 -2.36
C GLN A 47 3.00 13.48 -3.29
N VAL A 48 3.04 12.53 -4.23
CA VAL A 48 4.01 12.49 -5.33
C VAL A 48 3.92 13.78 -6.15
N ASN A 49 5.08 14.30 -6.56
CA ASN A 49 5.17 15.50 -7.40
C ASN A 49 6.20 15.31 -8.51
N PRO A 50 5.79 14.76 -9.67
CA PRO A 50 6.70 14.49 -10.78
C PRO A 50 7.35 15.75 -11.35
N ARG A 51 6.68 16.92 -11.27
CA ARG A 51 7.25 18.20 -11.74
C ARG A 51 8.44 18.66 -10.91
N ALA A 52 8.50 18.25 -9.64
CA ALA A 52 9.61 18.51 -8.73
C ALA A 52 10.60 17.33 -8.64
N GLY A 53 10.43 16.26 -9.43
CA GLY A 53 11.24 15.04 -9.35
C GLY A 53 10.97 14.17 -8.11
N LEU A 54 9.87 14.40 -7.40
CA LEU A 54 9.46 13.61 -6.25
C LEU A 54 8.55 12.46 -6.70
N GLY A 55 9.12 11.27 -6.90
CA GLY A 55 8.44 10.01 -7.24
C GLY A 55 8.23 9.13 -6.01
N PHE A 56 7.60 7.96 -6.19
CA PHE A 56 7.43 6.99 -5.09
C PHE A 56 8.75 6.54 -4.48
N SER A 57 9.72 6.15 -5.31
CA SER A 57 11.02 5.65 -4.84
C SER A 57 11.84 6.73 -4.11
N THR A 58 11.87 7.96 -4.64
CA THR A 58 12.61 9.07 -4.02
C THR A 58 11.95 9.56 -2.73
N ALA A 59 10.61 9.61 -2.69
CA ALA A 59 9.86 9.88 -1.47
C ALA A 59 10.11 8.81 -0.41
N LEU A 60 10.06 7.53 -0.78
CA LEU A 60 10.24 6.41 0.15
C LEU A 60 11.62 6.44 0.81
N ARG A 61 12.69 6.65 0.04
CA ARG A 61 14.05 6.82 0.59
C ARG A 61 14.19 8.02 1.53
N SER A 62 13.42 9.07 1.30
CA SER A 62 13.45 10.26 2.14
C SER A 62 12.73 10.00 3.47
N ILE A 63 11.58 9.34 3.40
CA ILE A 63 10.72 9.04 4.55
C ILE A 63 11.36 8.01 5.50
N LEU A 64 12.18 7.07 5.01
CA LEU A 64 12.93 6.15 5.88
C LEU A 64 13.90 6.86 6.84
N ARG A 65 14.20 8.14 6.63
CA ARG A 65 15.00 8.96 7.57
C ARG A 65 14.16 9.72 8.58
N ALA A 66 12.84 9.65 8.47
CA ALA A 66 11.87 10.31 9.35
C ALA A 66 11.42 9.41 10.51
N ASP A 67 12.15 8.32 10.76
CA ASP A 67 11.86 7.33 11.82
C ASP A 67 10.40 6.82 11.83
N PRO A 68 9.87 6.32 10.69
CA PRO A 68 8.49 5.86 10.61
C PRO A 68 8.33 4.48 11.25
N ASP A 69 7.20 4.23 11.91
CA ASP A 69 6.82 2.87 12.34
C ASP A 69 6.03 2.15 11.25
N VAL A 70 5.17 2.90 10.56
CA VAL A 70 4.23 2.40 9.55
C VAL A 70 4.34 3.23 8.28
N LEU A 71 4.44 2.53 7.14
CA LEU A 71 4.54 3.12 5.82
C LEU A 71 3.40 2.66 4.92
N LEU A 72 2.69 3.61 4.32
CA LEU A 72 1.83 3.34 3.18
C LEU A 72 2.50 3.83 1.89
N VAL A 73 2.80 2.91 0.98
CA VAL A 73 3.19 3.24 -0.39
C VAL A 73 1.95 3.04 -1.25
N GLY A 74 1.40 4.10 -1.85
CA GLY A 74 0.11 4.06 -2.55
C GLY A 74 -0.01 2.89 -3.51
N GLU A 75 1.05 2.60 -4.27
CA GLU A 75 1.16 1.39 -5.07
C GLU A 75 2.62 1.04 -5.43
N ILE A 76 2.87 -0.23 -5.74
CA ILE A 76 4.15 -0.71 -6.27
C ILE A 76 4.00 -0.94 -7.78
N ARG A 77 4.53 -0.01 -8.58
CA ARG A 77 4.52 -0.08 -10.05
C ARG A 77 5.84 -0.55 -10.66
N ASP A 78 6.94 -0.22 -10.03
CA ASP A 78 8.29 -0.38 -10.57
C ASP A 78 9.23 -1.11 -9.58
N ARG A 79 10.39 -1.51 -10.13
CA ARG A 79 11.40 -2.29 -9.41
C ARG A 79 11.99 -1.55 -8.22
N GLU A 80 12.23 -0.25 -8.38
CA GLU A 80 12.90 0.55 -7.36
C GLU A 80 11.99 0.68 -6.13
N THR A 81 10.72 1.03 -6.35
CA THR A 81 9.70 1.12 -5.31
C THR A 81 9.47 -0.24 -4.64
N ALA A 82 9.46 -1.33 -5.40
CA ALA A 82 9.31 -2.69 -4.85
C ALA A 82 10.47 -3.06 -3.92
N ILE A 83 11.72 -2.88 -4.37
CA ILE A 83 12.91 -3.23 -3.59
C ILE A 83 12.97 -2.41 -2.32
N THR A 84 12.82 -1.09 -2.40
CA THR A 84 12.90 -0.23 -1.22
C THR A 84 11.76 -0.52 -0.23
N SER A 85 10.56 -0.89 -0.71
CA SER A 85 9.44 -1.30 0.16
C SER A 85 9.73 -2.62 0.89
N ILE A 86 10.35 -3.58 0.20
CA ILE A 86 10.76 -4.87 0.77
C ILE A 86 11.87 -4.67 1.81
N GLU A 87 12.89 -3.87 1.49
CA GLU A 87 13.98 -3.53 2.41
C GLU A 87 13.47 -2.82 3.67
N ALA A 88 12.52 -1.89 3.52
CA ALA A 88 11.86 -1.24 4.65
C ALA A 88 11.15 -2.27 5.54
N ALA A 89 10.40 -3.20 4.95
CA ALA A 89 9.72 -4.26 5.70
C ALA A 89 10.69 -5.17 6.45
N LEU A 90 11.83 -5.52 5.85
CA LEU A 90 12.86 -6.36 6.49
C LEU A 90 13.63 -5.64 7.60
N THR A 91 13.61 -4.32 7.63
CA THR A 91 14.27 -3.50 8.67
C THR A 91 13.32 -3.10 9.81
N GLY A 92 12.12 -3.69 9.87
CA GLY A 92 11.20 -3.55 11.01
C GLY A 92 10.02 -2.61 10.79
N HIS A 93 9.88 -2.02 9.60
CA HIS A 93 8.77 -1.13 9.28
C HIS A 93 7.53 -1.92 8.86
N LEU A 94 6.34 -1.56 9.35
CA LEU A 94 5.11 -2.12 8.79
C LEU A 94 4.80 -1.43 7.45
N VAL A 95 5.04 -2.14 6.34
CA VAL A 95 4.77 -1.60 4.99
C VAL A 95 3.43 -2.10 4.45
N LEU A 96 2.56 -1.16 4.10
CA LEU A 96 1.28 -1.32 3.44
C LEU A 96 1.38 -0.80 2.02
N SER A 97 0.85 -1.52 1.04
CA SER A 97 0.79 -1.02 -0.34
C SER A 97 -0.31 -1.69 -1.16
N THR A 98 -0.53 -1.19 -2.37
CA THR A 98 -1.43 -1.78 -3.34
C THR A 98 -0.74 -2.32 -4.60
N MET A 99 -1.39 -3.28 -5.23
CA MET A 99 -1.06 -3.74 -6.58
C MET A 99 -2.34 -3.95 -7.40
N HIS A 100 -2.18 -4.07 -8.71
CA HIS A 100 -3.26 -4.35 -9.65
C HIS A 100 -3.14 -5.77 -10.21
N THR A 101 -3.40 -6.77 -9.36
CA THR A 101 -3.50 -8.19 -9.78
C THR A 101 -4.91 -8.72 -9.63
N ASN A 102 -5.21 -9.79 -10.36
CA ASN A 102 -6.56 -10.37 -10.38
C ASN A 102 -6.90 -11.09 -9.07
N ASP A 103 -5.93 -11.75 -8.47
CA ASP A 103 -6.04 -12.50 -7.22
C ASP A 103 -4.78 -12.31 -6.36
N ALA A 104 -4.82 -12.88 -5.15
CA ALA A 104 -3.76 -12.73 -4.16
C ALA A 104 -2.46 -13.46 -4.55
N PRO A 105 -2.48 -14.73 -5.01
CA PRO A 105 -1.25 -15.42 -5.46
C PRO A 105 -0.52 -14.67 -6.57
N SER A 106 -1.26 -14.07 -7.52
CA SER A 106 -0.67 -13.30 -8.62
C SER A 106 0.15 -12.10 -8.16
N ALA A 107 -0.08 -11.57 -6.95
CA ALA A 107 0.72 -10.47 -6.41
C ALA A 107 2.18 -10.89 -6.16
N LEU A 108 2.40 -12.14 -5.73
CA LEU A 108 3.75 -12.68 -5.54
C LEU A 108 4.48 -12.81 -6.86
N THR A 109 3.82 -13.40 -7.86
CA THR A 109 4.35 -13.51 -9.23
C THR A 109 4.68 -12.12 -9.77
N ARG A 110 3.80 -11.15 -9.56
CA ARG A 110 3.99 -9.79 -10.05
C ARG A 110 5.20 -9.10 -9.42
N LEU A 111 5.46 -9.27 -8.12
CA LEU A 111 6.67 -8.74 -7.49
C LEU A 111 7.94 -9.33 -8.11
N VAL A 112 7.95 -10.64 -8.37
CA VAL A 112 9.08 -11.32 -9.02
C VAL A 112 9.28 -10.83 -10.46
N GLU A 113 8.21 -10.67 -11.23
CA GLU A 113 8.26 -10.11 -12.58
C GLU A 113 8.81 -8.68 -12.63
N ILE A 114 8.46 -7.86 -11.64
CA ILE A 114 8.99 -6.50 -11.49
C ILE A 114 10.49 -6.51 -11.12
N GLY A 115 11.04 -7.66 -10.73
CA GLY A 115 12.47 -7.87 -10.49
C GLY A 115 12.85 -7.87 -9.02
N ALA A 116 11.90 -8.16 -8.12
CA ALA A 116 12.18 -8.50 -6.73
C ALA A 116 12.65 -9.96 -6.61
N GLU A 117 13.66 -10.20 -5.77
CA GLU A 117 14.17 -11.56 -5.57
C GLU A 117 13.13 -12.42 -4.82
N PRO A 118 12.82 -13.64 -5.30
CA PRO A 118 11.78 -14.49 -4.70
C PRO A 118 11.98 -14.74 -3.20
N TYR A 119 13.23 -14.91 -2.74
CA TYR A 119 13.52 -15.15 -1.33
C TYR A 119 13.21 -13.91 -0.46
N LEU A 120 13.46 -12.70 -0.98
CA LEU A 120 13.11 -11.45 -0.28
C LEU A 120 11.60 -11.30 -0.19
N VAL A 121 10.87 -11.59 -1.27
CA VAL A 121 9.39 -11.58 -1.26
C VAL A 121 8.86 -12.56 -0.23
N GLY A 122 9.37 -13.80 -0.21
CA GLY A 122 8.95 -14.83 0.75
C GLY A 122 9.23 -14.48 2.21
N THR A 123 10.24 -13.65 2.47
CA THR A 123 10.61 -13.23 3.83
C THR A 123 9.87 -11.98 4.29
N ALA A 124 9.71 -10.99 3.40
CA ALA A 124 9.12 -9.69 3.73
C ALA A 124 7.59 -9.68 3.70
N LEU A 125 6.97 -10.54 2.91
CA LEU A 125 5.53 -10.49 2.66
C LEU A 125 4.74 -11.20 3.76
N THR A 126 4.07 -10.42 4.62
CA THR A 126 3.21 -10.98 5.68
C THR A 126 1.87 -11.50 5.16
N ALA A 127 1.22 -10.76 4.25
CA ALA A 127 -0.12 -11.08 3.76
C ALA A 127 -0.44 -10.37 2.44
N VAL A 128 -1.34 -10.98 1.65
CA VAL A 128 -1.96 -10.39 0.45
C VAL A 128 -3.47 -10.49 0.55
N VAL A 129 -4.17 -9.37 0.38
CA VAL A 129 -5.63 -9.28 0.38
C VAL A 129 -6.10 -8.97 -1.04
N ALA A 130 -6.79 -9.91 -1.69
CA ALA A 130 -7.44 -9.65 -2.97
C ALA A 130 -8.87 -9.16 -2.76
N GLN A 131 -9.20 -7.99 -3.30
CA GLN A 131 -10.47 -7.32 -3.04
C GLN A 131 -11.27 -7.04 -4.31
N ARG A 132 -12.60 -7.14 -4.20
CA ARG A 132 -13.61 -6.70 -5.17
C ARG A 132 -14.79 -6.09 -4.41
N LEU A 133 -15.51 -5.18 -5.06
CA LEU A 133 -16.78 -4.68 -4.57
C LEU A 133 -17.92 -5.30 -5.38
N ALA A 134 -18.96 -5.72 -4.67
CA ALA A 134 -20.20 -6.18 -5.25
C ALA A 134 -21.33 -5.25 -4.82
N ARG A 135 -22.33 -5.06 -5.70
CA ARG A 135 -23.52 -4.29 -5.33
C ARG A 135 -24.30 -5.05 -4.26
N ARG A 136 -24.70 -4.33 -3.21
CA ARG A 136 -25.61 -4.86 -2.20
C ARG A 136 -27.03 -4.83 -2.76
N LEU A 137 -27.77 -5.93 -2.58
CA LEU A 137 -29.20 -5.96 -2.92
C LEU A 137 -29.97 -4.96 -2.05
N CYS A 138 -30.94 -4.26 -2.63
CA CYS A 138 -31.83 -3.36 -1.91
C CYS A 138 -32.55 -4.12 -0.80
N VAL A 139 -32.58 -3.57 0.41
CA VAL A 139 -33.23 -4.22 1.56
C VAL A 139 -34.75 -4.23 1.46
N GLU A 140 -35.34 -3.33 0.66
CA GLU A 140 -36.78 -3.15 0.53
C GLU A 140 -37.40 -4.03 -0.57
N CYS A 141 -36.71 -4.20 -1.71
CA CYS A 141 -37.27 -4.87 -2.90
C CYS A 141 -36.53 -6.15 -3.33
N ARG A 142 -35.62 -6.68 -2.51
CA ARG A 142 -34.95 -7.95 -2.84
C ARG A 142 -35.96 -9.09 -2.82
N GLU A 143 -35.96 -9.88 -3.89
CA GLU A 143 -36.72 -11.12 -4.00
C GLU A 143 -35.77 -12.32 -3.83
N ARG A 144 -36.34 -13.49 -3.53
CA ARG A 144 -35.59 -14.75 -3.36
C ARG A 144 -35.34 -15.43 -4.69
#